data_AF-A0A920UFI2-F1
#
_entry.id   AF-A0A920UFI2-F1
#
_cell.length_a   1.000
_cell.length_b   1.000
_cell.length_c   1.000
_cell.angle_alpha   90.00
_cell.angle_beta   90.00
_cell.angle_gamma   90.00
#
_symmetry.space_group_name_H-M   'P 1'
#
loop_
_entity.id
_entity.type
_entity.pdbx_description
1 polymer ?
#
loop_
_entity_poly.entity_id
_entity_poly.type
_entity_poly.pdbx_seq_one_letter_code
_entity_poly.pdbx_strand_id
1 'polypeptide(L)'
;MGCFASALTRNQAVAAVSSFAMGAALFFTGFFSYFTGDRSDLISQIARHVSLANHMESFSRGVIDLEATVFFISLTALFLYFTHKVVESRRWK
;
A
#
# COMPACT_ATOMS: atom_id res chain seq x y z
N MET A 1 6.98 3.38 -1.31
CA MET A 1 7.21 1.98 -1.72
C MET A 1 8.53 1.84 -2.49
N GLY A 2 8.66 2.43 -3.68
CA GLY A 2 9.89 2.31 -4.49
C GLY A 2 11.19 2.75 -3.80
N CYS A 3 11.16 3.91 -3.14
CA CYS A 3 12.31 4.39 -2.38
C CYS A 3 12.70 3.45 -1.23
N PHE A 4 11.72 2.83 -0.56
CA PHE A 4 11.98 1.88 0.52
C PHE A 4 12.66 0.61 -0.02
N ALA A 5 12.12 0.02 -1.09
CA ALA A 5 12.70 -1.14 -1.73
C ALA A 5 14.12 -0.87 -2.27
N SER A 6 14.33 0.29 -2.91
CA SER A 6 15.65 0.72 -3.36
C SER A 6 16.63 0.93 -2.20
N ALA A 7 16.18 1.47 -1.06
CA ALA A 7 17.01 1.62 0.12
C ALA A 7 17.37 0.28 0.78
N LEU A 8 16.56 -0.77 0.60
CA LEU A 8 16.78 -2.09 1.20
C LEU A 8 17.77 -2.94 0.39
N THR A 9 17.77 -2.83 -0.94
CA THR A 9 18.59 -3.68 -1.81
C THR A 9 19.67 -2.89 -2.57
N ARG A 10 20.84 -3.50 -2.79
CA ARG A 10 21.89 -2.90 -3.64
C ARG A 10 21.66 -3.13 -5.14
N ASN A 11 20.74 -4.04 -5.50
CA ASN A 11 20.49 -4.45 -6.87
C ASN A 11 19.17 -3.86 -7.38
N GLN A 12 19.25 -2.98 -8.38
CA GLN A 12 18.09 -2.28 -8.97
C GLN A 12 16.99 -3.24 -9.46
N ALA A 13 17.36 -4.41 -9.99
CA ALA A 13 16.39 -5.41 -10.42
C ALA A 13 15.57 -5.97 -9.25
N VAL A 14 16.22 -6.27 -8.12
CA VAL A 14 15.55 -6.78 -6.91
C VAL A 14 14.69 -5.68 -6.28
N ALA A 15 15.15 -4.42 -6.29
CA ALA A 15 14.36 -3.27 -5.86
C ALA A 15 13.09 -3.08 -6.71
N ALA A 16 13.19 -3.23 -8.03
CA ALA A 16 12.05 -3.12 -8.93
C ALA A 16 11.02 -4.24 -8.69
N VAL A 17 11.47 -5.49 -8.63
CA VAL A 17 10.60 -6.66 -8.40
C VAL A 17 9.91 -6.57 -7.04
N SER A 18 10.62 -6.18 -5.98
CA SER A 18 10.02 -6.01 -4.65
C SER A 18 9.02 -4.87 -4.60
N SER A 19 9.32 -3.72 -5.21
CA SER A 19 8.36 -2.60 -5.32
C SER A 19 7.09 -3.01 -6.05
N PHE A 20 7.24 -3.75 -7.15
CA PHE A 20 6.12 -4.27 -7.93
C PHE A 20 5.30 -5.29 -7.12
N ALA A 21 5.95 -6.24 -6.44
CA ALA A 21 5.27 -7.22 -5.60
C ALA A 21 4.46 -6.56 -4.47
N MET A 22 5.00 -5.52 -3.84
CA MET A 22 4.28 -4.76 -2.80
C MET A 22 3.07 -4.01 -3.36
N GLY A 23 3.21 -3.38 -4.53
CA GLY A 23 2.10 -2.74 -5.24
C GLY A 23 1.02 -3.74 -5.64
N ALA A 24 1.41 -4.89 -6.18
CA ALA A 24 0.50 -5.97 -6.55
C ALA A 24 -0.23 -6.55 -5.33
N ALA A 25 0.45 -6.76 -4.20
CA ALA A 25 -0.17 -7.24 -2.97
C ALA A 25 -1.27 -6.28 -2.46
N LEU A 26 -1.00 -4.97 -2.50
CA LEU A 26 -2.02 -3.96 -2.17
C LEU A 26 -3.18 -3.97 -3.15
N PHE A 27 -2.90 -4.11 -4.45
CA PHE A 27 -3.94 -4.20 -5.47
C PHE A 27 -4.86 -5.41 -5.25
N PHE A 28 -4.28 -6.58 -4.97
CA PHE A 28 -5.05 -7.80 -4.68
C PHE A 28 -5.81 -7.74 -3.35
N THR A 29 -5.42 -6.87 -2.42
CA THR A 29 -6.20 -6.65 -1.18
C THR A 29 -7.61 -6.14 -1.50
N GLY A 30 -7.77 -5.36 -2.59
CA GLY A 30 -9.08 -4.95 -3.05
C GLY A 30 -9.93 -6.07 -3.65
N PHE A 31 -9.31 -7.18 -4.06
CA PHE A 31 -10.02 -8.39 -4.48
C PHE A 31 -10.49 -9.25 -3.30
N PHE A 32 -9.89 -9.06 -2.11
CA PHE A 32 -10.26 -9.81 -0.91
C PHE A 32 -11.72 -9.58 -0.51
N SER A 33 -12.28 -8.40 -0.80
CA SER A 33 -13.71 -8.13 -0.57
C SER A 33 -14.64 -9.04 -1.38
N TYR A 34 -14.22 -9.55 -2.54
CA TYR A 34 -15.00 -10.51 -3.34
C TYR A 34 -14.97 -11.92 -2.75
N PHE A 35 -13.86 -12.32 -2.11
CA PHE A 35 -13.72 -13.65 -1.52
C PHE A 35 -14.36 -13.76 -0.13
N THR A 36 -14.51 -12.65 0.60
CA THR A 36 -14.96 -12.68 2.01
C THR A 36 -16.49 -12.63 2.19
N GLY A 37 -17.26 -12.62 1.08
CA GLY A 37 -18.72 -12.80 1.02
C GLY A 37 -19.53 -12.31 2.23
N ASP A 38 -20.01 -11.05 2.21
CA ASP A 38 -21.03 -10.40 3.06
C ASP A 38 -21.09 -10.75 4.56
N ARG A 39 -20.04 -11.35 5.14
CA ARG A 39 -19.97 -11.63 6.56
C ARG A 39 -19.51 -10.38 7.28
N SER A 40 -20.30 -10.03 8.30
CA SER A 40 -20.13 -8.92 9.24
C SER A 40 -18.90 -9.06 10.15
N ASP A 41 -17.77 -9.49 9.59
CA ASP A 41 -16.51 -9.56 10.32
C ASP A 41 -15.78 -8.23 10.21
N LEU A 42 -15.16 -7.79 11.31
CA LEU A 42 -14.27 -6.62 11.38
C LEU A 42 -13.22 -6.63 10.25
N ILE A 43 -12.80 -7.83 9.85
CA ILE A 43 -11.86 -8.07 8.75
C ILE A 43 -12.44 -7.62 7.40
N SER A 44 -13.74 -7.80 7.15
CA SER A 44 -14.41 -7.36 5.93
C SER A 44 -14.55 -5.84 5.87
N GLN A 45 -14.82 -5.20 7.01
CA GLN A 45 -14.89 -3.73 7.11
C GLN A 45 -13.52 -3.10 6.87
N ILE A 46 -12.46 -3.64 7.49
CA ILE A 46 -11.07 -3.20 7.27
C ILE A 46 -10.65 -3.46 5.82
N ALA A 47 -10.99 -4.62 5.24
CA ALA A 47 -10.68 -4.94 3.85
C ALA A 47 -11.38 -3.99 2.87
N ARG A 48 -12.62 -3.56 3.15
CA ARG A 48 -13.32 -2.52 2.37
C ARG A 48 -12.63 -1.16 2.47
N HIS A 49 -12.22 -0.77 3.68
CA HIS A 49 -11.50 0.49 3.93
C HIS A 49 -10.11 0.52 3.26
N VAL A 50 -9.47 -0.64 3.12
CA VAL A 50 -8.16 -0.83 2.48
C VAL A 50 -8.29 -1.15 0.98
N SER A 51 -9.51 -1.35 0.47
CA SER A 51 -9.72 -1.77 -0.91
C SER A 51 -9.40 -0.65 -1.89
N LEU A 52 -8.18 -0.67 -2.44
CA LEU A 52 -7.76 0.23 -3.52
C LEU A 52 -8.73 0.18 -4.72
N ALA A 53 -9.36 -0.95 -4.99
CA ALA A 53 -10.31 -1.10 -6.09
C ALA A 53 -11.54 -0.22 -5.90
N ASN A 54 -12.07 -0.15 -4.67
CA ASN A 54 -13.24 0.66 -4.35
C ASN A 54 -12.93 2.17 -4.40
N HIS A 55 -11.73 2.55 -3.95
CA HIS A 55 -11.25 3.92 -4.12
C HIS A 55 -10.99 4.26 -5.58
N MET A 56 -10.41 3.36 -6.36
CA MET A 56 -10.14 3.59 -7.78
C MET A 56 -11.43 3.75 -8.59
N GLU A 57 -12.50 3.01 -8.25
CA GLU A 57 -13.82 3.19 -8.85
C GLU A 57 -14.42 4.57 -8.51
N SER A 58 -14.31 5.01 -7.26
CA SER A 58 -14.80 6.32 -6.81
C SER A 58 -14.03 7.47 -7.48
N PHE A 59 -12.70 7.33 -7.59
CA PHE A 59 -11.85 8.25 -8.34
C PHE A 59 -12.20 8.31 -9.83
N SER A 60 -12.50 7.17 -10.46
CA SER A 60 -12.93 7.10 -11.88
C SER A 60 -14.25 7.84 -12.11
N ARG A 61 -15.13 7.86 -11.10
CA ARG A 61 -16.38 8.64 -11.10
C ARG A 61 -16.17 10.13 -10.75
N GLY A 62 -14.93 10.55 -10.48
CA GLY A 62 -14.58 11.92 -10.11
C GLY A 62 -14.87 12.28 -8.66
N VAL A 63 -15.17 11.30 -7.81
CA VAL A 63 -15.44 11.51 -6.38
C VAL A 63 -14.16 11.22 -5.60
N ILE A 64 -13.62 12.24 -4.95
CA ILE A 64 -12.45 12.11 -4.07
C ILE A 64 -12.96 11.96 -2.64
N ASP A 65 -12.96 10.72 -2.14
CA ASP A 65 -13.30 10.47 -0.75
C ASP A 65 -12.13 10.83 0.19
N LEU A 66 -12.49 11.42 1.34
CA LEU A 66 -11.51 11.74 2.39
C LEU A 66 -10.82 10.48 2.91
N GLU A 67 -11.56 9.37 2.98
CA GLU A 67 -11.07 8.04 3.37
C GLU A 67 -9.94 7.56 2.47
N ALA A 68 -10.09 7.71 1.15
CA ALA A 68 -9.08 7.36 0.14
C ALA A 68 -7.79 8.14 0.39
N THR A 69 -7.99 9.44 0.56
CA THR A 69 -6.92 10.42 0.63
C THR A 69 -6.10 10.17 1.89
N VAL A 70 -6.77 9.97 3.04
CA VAL A 70 -6.13 9.62 4.30
C VAL A 70 -5.40 8.27 4.22
N PHE A 71 -5.99 7.28 3.56
CA PHE A 71 -5.33 5.99 3.33
C PHE A 71 -4.04 6.13 2.50
N PHE A 72 -4.08 6.82 1.36
CA PHE A 72 -2.89 7.01 0.52
C PHE A 72 -1.80 7.86 1.20
N ILE A 73 -2.19 8.92 1.94
CA ILE A 73 -1.25 9.76 2.68
C ILE A 73 -0.59 8.97 3.82
N SER A 74 -1.37 8.23 4.60
CA SER A 74 -0.83 7.40 5.70
C SER A 74 0.10 6.30 5.17
N LEU A 75 -0.27 5.64 4.07
CA LEU A 75 0.59 4.67 3.39
C LEU A 75 1.90 5.32 2.92
N THR A 76 1.83 6.53 2.35
CA THR A 76 3.02 7.27 1.90
C THR A 76 3.93 7.61 3.07
N ALA A 77 3.37 8.15 4.16
CA ALA A 77 4.11 8.49 5.38
C ALA A 77 4.77 7.26 6.01
N LEU A 78 4.07 6.13 6.07
CA LEU A 78 4.61 4.87 6.59
C LEU A 78 5.82 4.37 5.78
N PHE A 79 5.71 4.38 4.45
CA PHE A 79 6.83 3.96 3.60
C PHE A 79 8.01 4.93 3.63
N LEU A 80 7.76 6.24 3.77
CA LEU A 80 8.82 7.22 3.96
C LEU A 80 9.52 7.02 5.31
N TYR A 81 8.76 6.77 6.38
CA TYR A 81 9.33 6.46 7.69
C TYR A 81 10.22 5.21 7.65
N PHE A 82 9.75 4.13 7.02
CA PHE A 82 10.57 2.93 6.84
C PHE A 82 11.82 3.20 5.99
N THR A 83 11.70 3.99 4.92
CA THR A 83 12.85 4.39 4.11
C THR A 83 13.87 5.15 4.97
N HIS A 84 13.40 6.11 5.77
CA HIS A 84 14.25 6.88 6.68
C HIS A 84 14.98 5.97 7.68
N LYS A 85 14.27 5.02 8.31
CA LYS A 85 14.86 4.06 9.25
C LYS A 85 15.92 3.16 8.62
N VAL A 86 15.70 2.70 7.39
CA VAL A 86 16.69 1.90 6.65
C VAL A 86 17.93 2.73 6.34
N VAL A 87 17.76 3.98 5.90
CA VAL A 87 18.88 4.88 5.61
C VAL A 87 19.66 5.23 6.88
N GLU A 88 18.97 5.51 7.98
CA GLU A 88 19.56 5.77 9.30
C GLU A 88 20.38 4.57 9.79
N SER A 89 19.85 3.35 9.69
CA SER A 89 20.56 2.12 10.06
C SER A 89 21.83 1.89 9.23
N ARG A 90 21.84 2.25 7.94
CA ARG A 90 23.03 2.19 7.09
C ARG A 90 24.07 3.25 7.41
N ARG A 91 23.67 4.40 7.98
CA ARG A 91 24.61 5.45 8.42
C ARG A 91 25.34 5.09 9.71
N TRP A 92 24.74 4.25 10.55
CA TRP A 92 25.30 3.87 11.86
C TRP A 92 26.04 2.52 11.84
N LYS A 93 26.04 1.83 10.70
CA LYS A 93 26.98 0.74 10.38
C LYS A 93 28.17 1.30 9.63
#